data_AF-A0A0L7K3U9-F1
#
_entry.id   AF-A0A0L7K3U9-F1
#
_cell.length_a   1.000
_cell.length_b   1.000
_cell.length_c   1.000
_cell.angle_alpha   90.00
_cell.angle_beta   90.00
_cell.angle_gamma   90.00
#
_symmetry.space_group_name_H-M   'P 1'
#
loop_
_entity.id
_entity.type
_entity.pdbx_description
1 polymer ?
#
loop_
_entity_poly.entity_id
_entity_poly.type
_entity_poly.pdbx_seq_one_letter_code
_entity_poly.pdbx_strand_id
1 'polypeptide(L)'
;RRIHDLTLQKKNSPEQFQITENSVTFWPSFGSKTDSDNHHQAGWHLKRNKTKNLNAVFWVKKLLETSQSRRSARQDLVSLFITTRGIVRDASRAIIAGWIKSCFKEAGIGASPGSIRAAVATDQFSIQGRDLDEILQKGNWRSRQTVFKHYFKEIAMPKEDIQRPSDYFQCI
;
A
#
# COMPACT_ATOMS: atom_id res chain seq x y z
N ARG A 1 1.86 -2.77 3.29
CA ARG A 1 3.27 -2.68 2.82
C ARG A 1 3.84 -1.29 3.16
N ARG A 2 5.14 -1.03 3.01
CA ARG A 2 5.79 0.26 3.36
C ARG A 2 5.90 1.15 2.12
N ILE A 3 6.02 2.47 2.29
CA ILE A 3 6.24 3.42 1.17
C ILE A 3 7.50 3.07 0.37
N HIS A 4 8.56 2.63 1.04
CA HIS A 4 9.78 2.17 0.38
C HIS A 4 9.49 1.06 -0.64
N ASP A 5 8.55 0.16 -0.35
CA ASP A 5 8.27 -0.95 -1.26
C ASP A 5 7.60 -0.46 -2.56
N LEU A 6 7.03 0.77 -2.58
CA LEU A 6 6.46 1.38 -3.79
C LEU A 6 7.54 1.90 -4.74
N THR A 7 8.72 2.31 -4.23
CA THR A 7 9.82 2.78 -5.09
C THR A 7 10.51 1.63 -5.84
N LEU A 8 10.22 0.38 -5.46
CA LEU A 8 10.80 -0.82 -6.07
C LEU A 8 9.96 -1.39 -7.21
N GLN A 9 8.78 -0.81 -7.48
CA GLN A 9 7.85 -1.31 -8.48
C GLN A 9 8.30 -0.85 -9.87
N LYS A 10 8.71 -1.81 -10.70
CA LYS A 10 9.10 -1.57 -12.10
C LYS A 10 7.96 -1.92 -13.05
N LYS A 11 8.00 -1.40 -14.28
CA LYS A 11 6.98 -1.63 -15.31
C LYS A 11 7.49 -2.31 -16.59
N ASN A 12 8.81 -2.42 -16.77
CA ASN A 12 9.43 -2.73 -18.07
C ASN A 12 9.80 -4.21 -18.28
N SER A 13 9.61 -5.09 -17.29
CA SER A 13 9.88 -6.53 -17.43
C SER A 13 8.63 -7.35 -17.12
N PRO A 14 8.20 -8.28 -18.00
CA PRO A 14 7.12 -9.23 -17.72
C PRO A 14 7.35 -10.12 -16.49
N GLU A 15 8.62 -10.32 -16.11
CA GLU A 15 9.00 -11.05 -14.90
C GLU A 15 8.77 -10.23 -13.64
N GLN A 16 8.74 -8.90 -13.77
CA GLN A 16 8.61 -7.95 -12.65
C GLN A 16 7.24 -7.26 -12.58
N PHE A 17 6.52 -7.24 -13.69
CA PHE A 17 5.23 -6.57 -13.81
C PHE A 17 4.36 -7.27 -14.84
N GLN A 18 3.18 -7.69 -14.40
CA GLN A 18 2.17 -8.28 -15.26
C GLN A 18 0.85 -7.59 -15.01
N ILE A 19 0.18 -7.17 -16.07
CA ILE A 19 -1.15 -6.59 -16.00
C ILE A 19 -2.08 -7.29 -16.97
N THR A 20 -3.20 -7.77 -16.46
CA THR A 20 -4.25 -8.44 -17.24
C THR A 20 -5.54 -7.61 -17.17
N GLU A 21 -6.65 -8.16 -17.66
CA GLU A 21 -7.95 -7.55 -17.42
C GLU A 21 -8.35 -7.59 -15.94
N ASN A 22 -7.99 -8.69 -15.25
CA ASN A 22 -8.55 -9.04 -13.95
C ASN A 22 -7.56 -8.94 -12.79
N SER A 23 -6.29 -8.72 -13.07
CA SER A 23 -5.25 -8.63 -12.04
C SER A 23 -4.07 -7.76 -12.47
N VAL A 24 -3.35 -7.27 -11.48
CA VAL A 24 -2.02 -6.71 -11.64
C VAL A 24 -1.09 -7.39 -10.63
N THR A 25 0.04 -7.88 -11.11
CA THR A 25 1.06 -8.52 -10.29
C THR A 25 2.34 -7.71 -10.37
N PHE A 26 2.91 -7.38 -9.22
CA PHE A 26 4.23 -6.77 -9.15
C PHE A 26 5.23 -7.67 -8.41
N TRP A 27 6.38 -7.94 -9.01
CA TRP A 27 7.48 -8.62 -8.37
C TRP A 27 8.58 -7.60 -8.07
N PRO A 28 8.81 -7.26 -6.80
CA PRO A 28 9.83 -6.27 -6.44
C PRO A 28 11.23 -6.78 -6.83
N SER A 29 12.05 -5.93 -7.43
CA SER A 29 13.41 -6.31 -7.88
C SER A 29 14.36 -6.70 -6.75
N PHE A 30 14.12 -6.17 -5.56
CA PHE A 30 14.79 -6.54 -4.32
C PHE A 30 13.69 -6.79 -3.31
N GLY A 31 13.67 -7.99 -2.72
CA GLY A 31 12.69 -8.22 -1.68
C GLY A 31 13.13 -7.64 -0.34
N SER A 32 12.37 -8.01 0.68
CA SER A 32 12.40 -7.45 2.02
C SER A 32 13.82 -7.40 2.59
N LYS A 33 14.03 -6.59 3.64
CA LYS A 33 15.25 -6.68 4.49
C LYS A 33 15.53 -8.09 5.04
N THR A 34 14.57 -9.00 4.90
CA THR A 34 14.60 -10.39 5.36
C THR A 34 14.73 -11.39 4.21
N ASP A 35 14.94 -10.92 2.99
CA ASP A 35 15.17 -11.81 1.86
C ASP A 35 16.53 -12.51 2.00
N SER A 36 16.56 -13.77 1.58
CA SER A 36 17.73 -14.64 1.53
C SER A 36 17.56 -15.61 0.38
N ASP A 37 18.59 -16.38 0.03
CA ASP A 37 18.52 -17.40 -1.04
C ASP A 37 17.33 -18.38 -0.87
N ASN A 38 16.88 -18.58 0.37
CA ASN A 38 15.77 -19.47 0.72
C ASN A 38 14.45 -18.75 1.04
N HIS A 39 14.40 -17.42 0.94
CA HIS A 39 13.20 -16.63 1.27
C HIS A 39 13.16 -15.36 0.42
N HIS A 40 12.27 -15.35 -0.57
CA HIS A 40 12.01 -14.16 -1.40
C HIS A 40 10.67 -13.54 -1.06
N GLN A 41 10.59 -12.21 -1.11
CA GLN A 41 9.33 -11.52 -0.94
C GLN A 41 8.34 -11.90 -2.06
N ALA A 42 7.19 -12.47 -1.69
CA ALA A 42 6.12 -12.78 -2.62
C ALA A 42 5.65 -11.55 -3.41
N GLY A 43 5.29 -11.78 -4.68
CA GLY A 43 4.72 -10.80 -5.58
C GLY A 43 3.42 -10.20 -5.04
N TRP A 44 3.19 -8.93 -5.37
CA TRP A 44 1.99 -8.21 -5.02
C TRP A 44 0.93 -8.50 -6.07
N HIS A 45 0.14 -9.54 -5.83
CA HIS A 45 -0.98 -9.89 -6.68
C HIS A 45 -2.25 -9.17 -6.23
N LEU A 46 -2.69 -8.18 -7.00
CA LEU A 46 -3.88 -7.39 -6.74
C LEU A 46 -4.97 -7.77 -7.74
N LYS A 47 -6.09 -8.28 -7.24
CA LYS A 47 -7.25 -8.64 -8.06
C LYS A 47 -8.11 -7.41 -8.34
N ARG A 48 -8.77 -7.40 -9.50
CA ARG A 48 -9.78 -6.43 -9.88
C ARG A 48 -10.88 -6.40 -8.82
N ASN A 49 -11.25 -5.19 -8.39
CA ASN A 49 -12.38 -4.96 -7.50
C ASN A 49 -13.58 -4.46 -8.32
N LYS A 50 -14.80 -4.88 -7.94
CA LYS A 50 -16.05 -4.37 -8.54
C LYS A 50 -16.22 -2.87 -8.28
N THR A 51 -15.86 -2.42 -7.08
CA THR A 51 -15.87 -1.01 -6.70
C THR A 51 -14.71 -0.29 -7.38
N LYS A 52 -15.01 0.59 -8.33
CA LYS A 52 -14.02 1.33 -9.13
C LYS A 52 -12.95 2.02 -8.28
N ASN A 53 -13.36 2.66 -7.19
CA ASN A 53 -12.43 3.39 -6.30
C ASN A 53 -11.40 2.47 -5.63
N LEU A 54 -11.74 1.19 -5.44
CA LEU A 54 -10.85 0.17 -4.86
C LEU A 54 -10.22 -0.73 -5.94
N ASN A 55 -10.46 -0.45 -7.22
CA ASN A 55 -9.98 -1.28 -8.31
C ASN A 55 -8.54 -0.89 -8.70
N ALA A 56 -7.58 -1.59 -8.09
CA ALA A 56 -6.16 -1.38 -8.36
C ALA A 56 -5.78 -1.58 -9.84
N VAL A 57 -6.41 -2.54 -10.54
CA VAL A 57 -6.15 -2.79 -11.97
C VAL A 57 -6.53 -1.57 -12.80
N PHE A 58 -7.70 -0.99 -12.53
CA PHE A 58 -8.15 0.25 -13.19
C PHE A 58 -7.18 1.40 -12.94
N TRP A 59 -6.81 1.66 -11.69
CA TRP A 59 -5.95 2.78 -11.34
C TRP A 59 -4.51 2.64 -11.87
N VAL A 60 -3.95 1.43 -11.91
CA VAL A 60 -2.63 1.20 -12.50
C VAL A 60 -2.65 1.44 -14.01
N LYS A 61 -3.67 0.95 -14.72
CA LYS A 61 -3.84 1.26 -16.16
C LYS A 61 -3.96 2.76 -16.38
N LYS A 62 -4.82 3.43 -15.59
CA LYS A 62 -5.03 4.87 -15.73
C LYS A 62 -3.78 5.68 -15.41
N LEU A 63 -2.99 5.26 -14.43
CA LEU A 63 -1.68 5.85 -14.13
C LEU A 63 -0.76 5.76 -15.34
N LEU A 64 -0.60 4.56 -15.93
CA LEU A 64 0.28 4.35 -17.08
C LEU A 64 -0.18 5.18 -18.30
N GLU A 65 -1.47 5.14 -18.62
CA GLU A 65 -2.11 5.91 -19.69
C GLU A 65 -1.87 7.42 -19.52
N THR A 66 -2.20 7.95 -18.34
CA THR A 66 -2.15 9.40 -18.06
C THR A 66 -0.72 9.94 -18.01
N SER A 67 0.23 9.09 -17.61
CA SER A 67 1.65 9.47 -17.52
C SER A 67 2.44 9.17 -18.81
N GLN A 68 1.81 8.64 -19.85
CA GLN A 68 2.50 8.14 -21.04
C GLN A 68 3.32 9.23 -21.76
N SER A 69 2.72 10.39 -22.04
CA SER A 69 3.43 11.50 -22.71
C SER A 69 4.69 11.92 -21.96
N ARG A 70 4.62 11.96 -20.63
CA ARG A 70 5.74 12.29 -19.76
C ARG A 70 6.81 11.20 -19.74
N ARG A 71 6.41 9.93 -19.78
CA ARG A 71 7.34 8.80 -19.86
C ARG A 71 8.11 8.80 -21.18
N SER A 72 7.47 9.19 -22.29
CA SER A 72 8.11 9.26 -23.60
C SER A 72 9.28 10.24 -23.65
N ALA A 73 9.36 11.21 -22.73
CA ALA A 73 10.49 12.13 -22.63
C ALA A 73 11.80 11.46 -22.15
N ARG A 74 11.76 10.21 -21.67
CA ARG A 74 12.93 9.47 -21.17
C ARG A 74 12.80 7.96 -21.42
N GLN A 75 13.65 7.41 -22.28
CA GLN A 75 13.54 6.02 -22.76
C GLN A 75 13.96 4.95 -21.73
N ASP A 76 14.89 5.26 -20.83
CA ASP A 76 15.42 4.32 -19.82
C ASP A 76 14.57 4.24 -18.54
N LEU A 77 13.37 4.82 -18.54
CA LEU A 77 12.54 4.90 -17.34
C LEU A 77 11.80 3.58 -17.06
N VAL A 78 12.20 2.92 -15.97
CA VAL A 78 11.69 1.61 -15.56
C VAL A 78 10.67 1.66 -14.42
N SER A 79 10.66 2.73 -13.62
CA SER A 79 9.79 2.82 -12.44
C SER A 79 8.31 2.99 -12.79
N LEU A 80 7.44 2.35 -12.00
CA LEU A 80 6.01 2.59 -12.05
C LEU A 80 5.67 4.03 -11.64
N PHE A 81 6.33 4.58 -10.62
CA PHE A 81 6.09 5.93 -10.14
C PHE A 81 7.18 6.88 -10.63
N ILE A 82 6.77 7.98 -11.25
CA ILE A 82 7.66 9.02 -11.79
C ILE A 82 7.32 10.39 -11.20
N THR A 83 8.29 11.28 -11.18
CA THR A 83 8.04 12.69 -10.85
C THR A 83 6.94 13.28 -11.74
N THR A 84 5.98 13.98 -11.15
CA THR A 84 4.86 14.62 -11.88
C THR A 84 5.21 16.00 -12.43
N ARG A 85 6.25 16.65 -11.92
CA ARG A 85 6.74 17.98 -12.32
C ARG A 85 8.26 17.99 -12.51
N GLY A 86 8.77 18.97 -13.26
CA GLY A 86 10.22 19.13 -13.51
C GLY A 86 10.81 18.08 -14.47
N ILE A 87 12.09 17.75 -14.29
CA ILE A 87 12.79 16.71 -15.07
C ILE A 87 12.19 15.33 -14.76
N VAL A 88 11.96 14.54 -15.81
CA VAL A 88 11.37 13.20 -15.70
C VAL A 88 12.39 12.21 -15.10
N ARG A 89 12.07 11.72 -13.91
CA ARG A 89 12.84 10.69 -13.20
C ARG A 89 11.94 9.84 -12.32
N ASP A 90 12.49 8.78 -11.77
CA ASP A 90 11.81 7.93 -10.80
C ASP A 90 11.38 8.75 -9.57
N ALA A 91 10.18 8.50 -9.08
CA ALA A 91 9.66 9.16 -7.88
C ALA A 91 10.40 8.62 -6.66
N SER A 92 11.07 9.51 -5.93
CA SER A 92 11.75 9.13 -4.69
C SER A 92 10.75 8.78 -3.59
N ARG A 93 11.23 8.09 -2.54
CA ARG A 93 10.44 7.78 -1.34
C ARG A 93 9.80 9.04 -0.74
N ALA A 94 10.52 10.15 -0.73
CA ALA A 94 10.04 11.42 -0.19
C ALA A 94 8.89 12.00 -1.02
N ILE A 95 8.99 11.91 -2.34
CA ILE A 95 7.93 12.37 -3.26
C ILE A 95 6.66 11.54 -3.07
N ILE A 96 6.78 10.21 -3.09
CA ILE A 96 5.63 9.32 -2.88
C ILE A 96 5.01 9.56 -1.50
N ALA A 97 5.84 9.68 -0.45
CA ALA A 97 5.35 10.00 0.89
C ALA A 97 4.63 11.34 0.94
N GLY A 98 5.11 12.35 0.21
CA GLY A 98 4.44 13.64 0.05
C GLY A 98 3.03 13.50 -0.53
N TRP A 99 2.89 12.75 -1.61
CA TRP A 99 1.56 12.50 -2.22
C TRP A 99 0.59 11.83 -1.26
N ILE A 100 1.03 10.79 -0.54
CA ILE A 100 0.15 10.09 0.41
C ILE A 100 -0.20 11.00 1.59
N LYS A 101 0.74 11.79 2.11
CA LYS A 101 0.47 12.78 3.17
C LYS A 101 -0.58 13.80 2.74
N SER A 102 -0.50 14.29 1.50
CA SER A 102 -1.51 15.20 0.95
C SER A 102 -2.89 14.54 0.91
N CYS A 103 -2.99 13.31 0.38
CA CYS A 103 -4.26 12.58 0.37
C CYS A 103 -4.81 12.31 1.78
N PHE A 104 -3.96 11.99 2.74
CA PHE A 104 -4.36 11.78 4.13
C PHE A 104 -4.88 13.09 4.75
N LYS A 105 -4.17 14.20 4.54
CA LYS A 105 -4.62 15.52 5.01
C LYS A 105 -5.98 15.90 4.41
N GLU A 106 -6.16 15.70 3.11
CA GLU A 106 -7.43 15.97 2.41
C GLU A 106 -8.56 15.07 2.93
N ALA A 107 -8.26 13.84 3.35
CA ALA A 107 -9.22 12.93 3.97
C ALA A 107 -9.42 13.16 5.48
N GLY A 108 -8.83 14.21 6.07
CA GLY A 108 -8.91 14.46 7.52
C GLY A 108 -8.12 13.47 8.39
N ILE A 109 -7.21 12.70 7.79
CA ILE A 109 -6.39 11.69 8.48
C ILE A 109 -5.12 12.36 9.01
N GLY A 110 -5.04 12.55 10.34
CA GLY A 110 -3.87 13.12 11.02
C GLY A 110 -2.68 12.15 11.21
N ALA A 111 -2.82 10.89 10.81
CA ALA A 111 -1.77 9.90 10.93
C ALA A 111 -0.69 10.07 9.85
N SER A 112 0.55 9.69 10.15
CA SER A 112 1.57 9.58 9.10
C SER A 112 1.27 8.38 8.18
N PRO A 113 1.61 8.44 6.89
CA PRO A 113 1.56 7.27 6.01
C PRO A 113 2.69 6.31 6.38
N GLY A 114 2.45 5.56 7.45
CA GLY A 114 3.35 4.57 7.99
C GLY A 114 3.10 3.19 7.38
N SER A 115 3.53 2.17 8.11
CA SER A 115 3.25 0.78 7.76
C SER A 115 1.85 0.39 8.24
N ILE A 116 0.95 0.05 7.32
CA ILE A 116 -0.37 -0.54 7.66
C ILE A 116 -0.28 -1.98 8.18
N ARG A 117 0.93 -2.57 8.25
CA ARG A 117 1.12 -3.97 8.66
C ARG A 117 0.56 -4.24 10.06
N ALA A 118 0.60 -3.25 10.95
CA ALA A 118 0.07 -3.43 12.29
C ALA A 118 -1.46 -3.50 12.31
N ALA A 119 -2.11 -2.52 11.67
CA ALA A 119 -3.57 -2.49 11.53
C ALA A 119 -4.11 -3.76 10.85
N VAL A 120 -3.46 -4.21 9.78
CA VAL A 120 -3.85 -5.44 9.05
C VAL A 120 -3.67 -6.69 9.91
N ALA A 121 -2.58 -6.78 10.68
CA ALA A 121 -2.35 -7.94 11.55
C ALA A 121 -3.33 -7.98 12.72
N THR A 122 -3.63 -6.84 13.35
CA THR A 122 -4.67 -6.78 14.37
C THR A 122 -6.02 -7.18 13.81
N ASP A 123 -6.45 -6.62 12.68
CA ASP A 123 -7.75 -6.94 12.07
C ASP A 123 -7.86 -8.44 11.74
N GLN A 124 -6.85 -9.01 11.08
CA GLN A 124 -6.87 -10.44 10.73
C GLN A 124 -6.90 -11.35 11.96
N PHE A 125 -6.14 -11.03 13.01
CA PHE A 125 -6.07 -11.86 14.20
C PHE A 125 -7.30 -11.69 15.10
N SER A 126 -7.65 -10.44 15.46
CA SER A 126 -8.66 -10.15 16.48
C SER A 126 -10.07 -9.99 15.96
N ILE A 127 -10.25 -9.55 14.70
CA ILE A 127 -11.59 -9.29 14.13
C ILE A 127 -11.99 -10.45 13.22
N GLN A 128 -11.11 -10.88 12.33
CA GLN A 128 -11.40 -11.96 11.38
C GLN A 128 -11.09 -13.37 11.94
N GLY A 129 -10.46 -13.48 13.10
CA GLY A 129 -10.13 -14.76 13.74
C GLY A 129 -9.22 -15.67 12.90
N ARG A 130 -8.36 -15.10 12.03
CA ARG A 130 -7.43 -15.88 11.21
C ARG A 130 -6.36 -16.54 12.05
N ASP A 131 -5.92 -17.70 11.58
CA ASP A 131 -4.84 -18.45 12.21
C ASP A 131 -3.52 -17.65 12.20
N LEU A 132 -2.77 -17.75 13.30
CA LEU A 132 -1.55 -16.98 13.46
C LEU A 132 -0.46 -17.40 12.48
N ASP A 133 -0.36 -18.68 12.11
CA ASP A 133 0.65 -19.16 11.18
C ASP A 133 0.38 -18.61 9.76
N GLU A 134 -0.89 -18.48 9.37
CA GLU A 134 -1.29 -17.80 8.14
C GLU A 134 -0.86 -16.33 8.15
N ILE A 135 -1.06 -15.63 9.28
CA ILE A 135 -0.66 -14.23 9.45
C ILE A 135 0.87 -14.08 9.40
N LEU A 136 1.60 -14.98 10.06
CA LEU A 136 3.07 -15.03 10.05
C LEU A 136 3.61 -15.22 8.63
N GLN A 137 3.06 -16.20 7.90
CA GLN A 137 3.43 -16.50 6.52
C GLN A 137 3.17 -15.30 5.60
N LYS A 138 1.98 -14.69 5.66
CA LYS A 138 1.62 -13.53 4.83
C LYS A 138 2.41 -12.27 5.19
N GLY A 139 2.72 -12.09 6.48
CA GLY A 139 3.52 -10.98 6.99
C GLY A 139 5.02 -11.11 6.71
N ASN A 140 5.47 -12.30 6.30
CA ASN A 140 6.87 -12.72 6.27
C ASN A 140 7.55 -12.49 7.64
N TRP A 141 6.95 -13.06 8.69
CA TRP A 141 7.40 -12.92 10.08
C TRP A 141 7.79 -14.28 10.64
N ARG A 142 8.96 -14.33 11.29
CA ARG A 142 9.55 -15.58 11.79
C ARG A 142 8.94 -16.09 13.10
N SER A 143 8.35 -15.21 13.91
CA SER A 143 7.89 -15.61 15.24
C SER A 143 6.66 -14.85 15.68
N ARG A 144 5.84 -15.54 16.47
CA ARG A 144 4.70 -14.99 17.23
C ARG A 144 5.07 -13.71 17.99
N GLN A 145 6.20 -13.72 18.70
CA GLN A 145 6.67 -12.56 19.47
C GLN A 145 6.91 -11.33 18.59
N THR A 146 7.39 -11.51 17.35
CA THR A 146 7.57 -10.40 16.41
C THR A 146 6.23 -9.72 16.10
N VAL A 147 5.18 -10.52 15.90
CA VAL A 147 3.83 -10.02 15.62
C VAL A 147 3.31 -9.26 16.83
N PHE A 148 3.24 -9.90 17.99
CA PHE A 148 2.64 -9.27 19.17
C PHE A 148 3.42 -8.06 19.69
N LYS A 149 4.75 -8.04 19.55
CA LYS A 149 5.57 -6.92 20.00
C LYS A 149 5.52 -5.71 19.07
N HIS A 150 5.50 -5.93 17.74
CA HIS A 150 5.74 -4.85 16.77
C HIS A 150 4.56 -4.55 15.86
N TYR A 151 3.66 -5.51 15.64
CA TYR A 151 2.61 -5.44 14.63
C TYR A 151 1.22 -5.71 15.19
N PHE A 152 1.08 -6.18 16.42
CA PHE A 152 -0.21 -6.21 17.10
C PHE A 152 -0.42 -4.90 17.85
N LYS A 153 -1.54 -4.27 17.59
CA LYS A 153 -2.03 -3.11 18.34
C LYS A 153 -3.44 -3.42 18.76
N GLU A 154 -3.65 -3.62 20.06
CA GLU A 154 -4.98 -3.84 20.60
C GLU A 154 -5.88 -2.67 20.19
N ILE A 155 -6.95 -2.97 19.48
CA ILE A 155 -7.97 -1.98 19.16
C ILE A 155 -8.84 -1.90 20.39
N ALA A 156 -8.73 -0.80 21.13
CA ALA A 156 -9.77 -0.45 22.07
C ALA A 156 -11.05 -0.31 21.25
N MET A 157 -11.97 -1.26 21.39
CA MET A 157 -13.32 -1.11 20.87
C MET A 157 -13.83 0.22 21.44
N PRO A 158 -14.30 1.17 20.61
CA PRO A 158 -15.02 2.30 21.13
C PRO A 158 -16.12 1.73 22.03
N LYS A 159 -16.12 2.09 23.31
CA LYS A 159 -17.33 1.91 24.12
C LYS A 159 -18.43 2.57 23.30
N GLU A 160 -19.53 1.85 23.06
CA GLU A 160 -20.67 2.35 22.29
C GLU A 160 -20.86 3.83 22.61
N ASP A 161 -20.83 4.68 21.57
CA ASP A 161 -20.91 6.12 21.73
C ASP A 161 -22.11 6.41 22.63
N ILE A 162 -21.84 6.97 23.81
CA ILE A 162 -22.84 7.70 24.60
C ILE A 162 -23.48 8.66 23.60
N GLN A 163 -24.79 8.51 23.36
CA GLN A 163 -25.57 9.35 22.45
C GLN A 163 -25.09 10.80 22.56
N ARG A 164 -24.43 11.30 21.51
CA ARG A 164 -24.12 12.73 21.46
C ARG A 164 -25.47 13.46 21.39
N PRO A 165 -25.77 14.38 22.32
CA PRO A 165 -26.97 15.20 22.22
C PRO A 165 -26.98 15.91 20.86
N SER A 166 -28.15 15.97 20.23
CA SER A 166 -28.40 16.46 18.87
C SER A 166 -28.14 17.95 18.63
N ASP A 167 -27.50 18.66 19.56
CA ASP A 167 -27.64 20.11 19.64
C ASP A 167 -26.35 20.83 19.20
N TYR A 168 -25.96 20.63 17.94
CA TYR A 168 -24.96 21.48 17.27
C TYR A 168 -25.32 21.72 15.80
N PHE A 169 -26.56 22.15 15.56
CA PHE A 169 -26.92 22.94 14.38
C PHE A 169 -27.93 24.01 14.77
N GLN A 170 -27.47 24.99 15.54
CA GLN A 170 -28.07 26.33 15.59
C GLN A 170 -27.05 27.30 16.17
N CYS A 171 -26.39 28.05 15.28
CA CYS A 171 -26.16 29.48 15.46
C CYS A 171 -25.49 30.07 14.21
N ILE A 172 -26.27 30.97 13.58
CA ILE A 172 -25.95 32.14 12.73
C ILE A 172 -25.08 31.94 11.48
#